data_AF-A0A7C8I2Z3-F1
#
_entry.id   AF-A0A7C8I2Z3-F1
#
_cell.length_a   1.000
_cell.length_b   1.000
_cell.length_c   1.000
_cell.angle_alpha   90.00
_cell.angle_beta   90.00
_cell.angle_gamma   90.00
#
_symmetry.space_group_name_H-M   'P 1'
#
loop_
_entity.id
_entity.type
_entity.pdbx_description
1 polymer ?
#
loop_
_entity_poly.entity_id
_entity_poly.type
_entity_poly.pdbx_seq_one_letter_code
_entity_poly.pdbx_strand_id
1 'polypeptide(L)' 'MTEPFMINVGGRSFTTLKSTLEQSPFLNAMLSNQWAGSTCYVNGMPFVDRSPLLFEHILDFLRSSVPPIF' A
#
# COMPACT_ATOMS: atom_id res chain seq x y z
N MET A 1 -10.39 -11.32 12.30
CA MET A 1 -10.02 -9.97 12.76
C MET A 1 -9.12 -9.37 11.70
N THR A 2 -9.42 -8.18 11.21
CA THR A 2 -8.57 -7.51 10.21
C THR A 2 -7.52 -6.71 10.96
N GLU A 3 -6.29 -7.21 11.00
CA GLU A 3 -5.20 -6.53 11.71
C GLU A 3 -4.70 -5.32 10.92
N PRO A 4 -4.27 -4.24 11.61
CA PRO A 4 -3.65 -3.11 10.96
C PRO A 4 -2.35 -3.53 10.27
N PHE A 5 -2.17 -3.07 9.05
CA PHE A 5 -1.01 -3.30 8.20
C PHE A 5 -0.31 -1.96 7.93
N MET A 6 1.00 -1.91 8.13
CA MET A 6 1.82 -0.74 7.88
C MET A 6 2.62 -0.87 6.58
N ILE A 7 2.63 0.19 5.79
CA ILE A 7 3.40 0.31 4.55
C ILE A 7 4.10 1.67 4.51
N ASN A 8 5.36 1.69 4.09
CA ASN A 8 6.13 2.91 3.89
C ASN A 8 6.09 3.30 2.41
N VAL A 9 5.64 4.51 2.11
CA VAL A 9 5.62 5.06 0.74
C VAL A 9 6.41 6.35 0.71
N GLY A 10 7.53 6.36 -0.03
CA GLY A 10 8.40 7.53 -0.18
C GLY A 10 8.91 8.12 1.13
N GLY A 11 9.02 7.31 2.19
CA GLY A 11 9.47 7.73 3.53
C GLY A 11 8.34 8.00 4.53
N ARG A 12 7.07 8.00 4.11
CA ARG A 12 5.91 8.18 5.00
C ARG A 12 5.22 6.85 5.28
N SER A 13 4.97 6.56 6.56
CA SER A 13 4.22 5.38 6.98
C SER A 13 2.70 5.59 6.87
N PHE A 14 2.02 4.60 6.29
CA PHE A 14 0.56 4.52 6.22
C PHE A 14 0.10 3.30 6.99
N THR A 15 -0.94 3.47 7.82
CA THR A 15 -1.63 2.36 8.49
C THR A 15 -2.96 2.12 7.80
N THR A 16 -3.20 0.89 7.37
CA THR A 16 -4.43 0.49 6.66
C THR A 16 -4.71 -1.00 6.89
N LEU A 17 -5.63 -1.60 6.14
CA LEU A 17 -5.87 -3.04 6.15
C LEU A 17 -5.15 -3.70 4.97
N LYS A 18 -4.66 -4.93 5.17
CA LYS A 18 -4.08 -5.72 4.08
C LYS A 18 -5.07 -5.90 2.92
N SER A 19 -6.34 -6.18 3.23
CA SER A 19 -7.42 -6.32 2.25
C SER A 19 -7.69 -5.08 1.41
N THR A 20 -7.41 -3.87 1.94
CA THR A 20 -7.48 -2.62 1.18
C THR A 20 -6.37 -2.55 0.14
N LEU A 21 -5.14 -2.91 0.51
CA LEU A 21 -4.01 -2.93 -0.43
C LEU A 21 -4.18 -4.00 -1.51
N GLU A 22 -4.75 -5.15 -1.16
CA GLU A 22 -5.04 -6.26 -2.08
C GLU A 22 -6.05 -5.90 -3.18
N GLN A 23 -6.82 -4.81 -3.04
CA GLN A 23 -7.69 -4.29 -4.11
C GLN A 23 -6.89 -3.78 -5.32
N SER A 24 -5.63 -3.39 -5.12
CA SER A 24 -4.72 -3.01 -6.21
C SER A 24 -3.96 -4.25 -6.69
N PRO A 25 -4.04 -4.64 -7.98
CA PRO A 25 -3.26 -5.75 -8.52
C PRO A 25 -1.75 -5.59 -8.28
N PHE A 26 -1.24 -4.35 -8.37
CA PHE A 26 0.17 -4.04 -8.12
C PHE A 26 0.57 -4.32 -6.67
N LEU A 27 -0.17 -3.76 -5.70
CA LEU A 27 0.15 -3.93 -4.28
C LEU A 27 -0.13 -5.37 -3.83
N ASN A 28 -1.17 -6.01 -4.35
CA ASN A 28 -1.46 -7.41 -4.10
C ASN A 28 -0.29 -8.31 -4.52
N ALA A 29 0.24 -8.13 -5.73
CA ALA A 29 1.37 -8.92 -6.21
C ALA A 29 2.65 -8.69 -5.37
N MET A 30 2.88 -7.45 -4.93
CA MET A 30 3.97 -7.10 -4.01
C MET A 30 3.84 -7.80 -2.64
N LEU A 31 2.62 -7.89 -2.10
CA LEU A 31 2.33 -8.50 -0.78
C LEU A 31 2.23 -10.03 -0.81
N SER A 32 1.90 -10.60 -1.97
CA SER A 32 1.65 -12.04 -2.15
C SER A 32 2.92 -12.87 -2.27
N ASN A 33 4.11 -12.28 -2.10
CA ASN A 33 5.40 -12.93 -2.41
C ASN A 33 5.50 -13.45 -3.86
N GLN A 34 4.59 -13.05 -4.78
CA GLN A 34 4.72 -13.34 -6.21
C GLN A 34 5.98 -12.68 -6.80
N TRP A 35 6.47 -11.63 -6.13
CA TRP A 35 7.71 -10.91 -6.41
C TRP A 35 8.79 -11.29 -5.40
N ALA A 36 8.91 -12.58 -5.07
CA ALA A 36 9.88 -13.09 -4.09
C ALA A 36 11.29 -12.54 -4.39
N GLY A 37 11.79 -11.66 -3.52
CA GLY A 37 13.11 -11.02 -3.63
C GLY A 37 13.12 -9.54 -4.07
N SER A 38 12.00 -9.00 -4.56
CA SER A 38 11.95 -7.61 -5.07
C SER A 38 11.30 -6.61 -4.09
N THR A 39 10.59 -7.09 -3.07
CA THR A 39 9.95 -6.22 -2.09
C THR A 39 11.00 -5.68 -1.12
N CYS A 40 11.25 -4.37 -1.19
CA CYS A 40 12.11 -3.67 -0.25
C CYS A 40 11.39 -3.52 1.10
N TYR A 41 12.14 -3.62 2.19
CA TYR A 41 11.64 -3.35 3.53
C TYR A 41 12.48 -2.26 4.20
N VAL A 42 11.80 -1.32 4.85
CA VAL A 42 12.41 -0.28 5.67
C VAL A 42 11.81 -0.36 7.06
N ASN A 43 12.64 -0.61 8.07
CA ASN A 43 12.24 -0.80 9.47
C ASN A 43 11.14 -1.88 9.65
N GLY A 44 11.25 -2.99 8.90
CA GLY A 44 10.29 -4.09 8.97
C GLY A 44 8.96 -3.85 8.22
N MET A 45 8.78 -2.70 7.57
CA MET A 45 7.61 -2.38 6.75
C MET A 45 7.94 -2.48 5.26
N PRO A 46 7.03 -2.98 4.41
CA PRO A 46 7.20 -2.91 2.96
C PRO A 46 7.39 -1.46 2.52
N PHE A 47 8.33 -1.23 1.61
CA PHE A 47 8.66 0.08 1.08
C PHE A 47 8.28 0.21 -0.39
N VAL A 48 7.61 1.31 -0.72
CA VAL A 48 7.24 1.69 -2.08
C VAL A 48 7.91 3.01 -2.41
N ASP A 49 8.76 3.02 -3.42
CA ASP A 49 9.45 4.22 -3.90
C ASP A 49 8.54 5.08 -4.79
N ARG A 50 7.54 5.72 -4.16
CA ARG A 50 6.54 6.59 -4.81
C ARG A 50 6.18 7.79 -3.92
N SER A 51 5.51 8.77 -4.52
CA SER A 51 5.05 9.97 -3.80
C SER A 51 4.01 9.62 -2.72
N PRO A 52 4.25 9.97 -1.45
CA PRO A 52 3.26 9.74 -0.39
C PRO A 52 2.00 10.59 -0.57
N LEU A 53 2.11 11.77 -1.20
CA LEU A 53 1.00 12.71 -1.39
C LEU A 53 -0.03 12.17 -2.38
N LEU A 54 0.43 11.57 -3.48
CA LEU A 54 -0.45 10.89 -4.43
C LEU A 54 -1.02 9.58 -3.86
N PHE A 55 -0.24 8.91 -3.00
CA PHE A 55 -0.66 7.65 -2.39
C PHE A 55 -1.86 7.81 -1.45
N GLU A 56 -2.04 8.95 -0.80
CA GLU A 56 -3.24 9.24 0.00
C GLU A 56 -4.52 9.06 -0.82
N HIS A 57 -4.56 9.64 -2.03
CA HIS A 57 -5.71 9.54 -2.91
C HIS A 57 -5.92 8.13 -3.46
N ILE A 58 -4.83 7.40 -3.74
CA ILE A 58 -4.91 5.99 -4.12
C ILE A 58 -5.51 5.19 -2.96
N LEU A 59 -5.06 5.42 -1.73
CA LEU A 59 -5.52 4.68 -0.56
C LEU A 59 -7.02 4.94 -0.29
N ASP A 60 -7.48 6.17 -0.44
CA ASP A 60 -8.91 6.49 -0.31
C ASP A 60 -9.76 5.90 -1.43
N PHE A 61 -9.24 5.87 -2.66
CA PHE A 61 -9.86 5.14 -3.76
C PHE A 61 -9.99 3.65 -3.43
N LEU A 62 -8.94 3.00 -2.92
CA LEU A 62 -8.98 1.57 -2.57
C LEU A 62 -9.94 1.26 -1.40
N ARG A 63 -10.22 2.25 -0.52
CA ARG A 63 -11.17 2.10 0.59
C ARG A 63 -12.63 2.22 0.16
N SER A 64 -12.90 3.12 -0.78
CA SER A 64 -14.27 3.53 -1.14
C SER A 64 -14.71 3.05 -2.51
N SER A 65 -13.77 2.64 -3.37
CA SER A 65 -13.95 2.44 -4.81
C SER A 65 -14.48 3.68 -5.56
N VAL A 66 -14.33 4.87 -4.97
CA VAL A 66 -14.75 6.16 -5.56
C VAL A 66 -13.52 6.91 -6.04
N PRO A 67 -13.42 7.23 -7.35
CA PRO A 67 -12.30 8.01 -7.87
C PRO A 67 -12.19 9.38 -7.20
N PRO A 68 -10.98 9.84 -6.87
CA PRO A 68 -10.79 11.18 -6.32
C PRO A 68 -11.19 12.24 -7.36
N ILE A 69 -11.83 13.32 -6.88
CA ILE A 69 -12.17 14.49 -7.67
C ILE A 69 -11.11 15.56 -7.36
N PHE A 70 -10.44 16.06 -8.40
CA PHE A 70 -9.39 17.08 -8.31
C PHE A 70 -9.73 18.29 -9.16
#